data_AF-A0A4Q3SQR5-F1
#
_entry.id   AF-A0A4Q3SQR5-F1
#
_cell.length_a   1.000
_cell.length_b   1.000
_cell.length_c   1.000
_cell.angle_alpha   90.00
_cell.angle_beta   90.00
_cell.angle_gamma   90.00
#
_symmetry.space_group_name_H-M   'P 1'
#
loop_
_entity.id
_entity.type
_entity.pdbx_description
1 polymer ?
#
loop_
_entity_poly.entity_id
_entity_poly.type
_entity_poly.pdbx_seq_one_letter_code
_entity_poly.pdbx_strand_id
1 'polypeptide(L)'
;MLSTLLSTQVFSQAKLSVENVHATYLRNSGTIMERSAIKGYFFFYLSDKINRSTNEYTLQILDENVNKVIDIKFQDSKQLSLLEAAYNGSSLCFLFKNEETKTLDMKVYSIDGKLKYSYTREYDKRTEALMKQYQSVHTDEGTNQNVFDLGDKGYVSVLPVSEGKQRTYQVDYYSSTTKKQWTFNPQDEEKYSMAEYLGSTDSLIILQVFKKNRALSGAITSHLVGINFMTRKLAFDIPDDNGDEYKFVPTNITHLKEQGKIMVMGNYFQENAKIMKDHSEGIAIIEINTKGKTVSKKYNSWEMDFAKHLPVNSKGKVDNLGYLFVHKMIKKPDGKLFVVGEGYRRQVSAGGIALNALALAGGRTNAGVTKIVVTDMVMMEFDDKYNLKNASIYDKTNNTAEATAISDYNSQHAIALYLKMTGSFDYEFTTSEDDNSNFAVCFSDYVRSKEYKGKTFNSIRYNGQKFVTDKIELKSNASSMKVFPAKAGSVLILEYFKKAKKIEFRVERIG
;
A
#
# COMPACT_ATOMS: atom_id res chain seq x y z
N MET A 1 32.88 45.79 21.87
CA MET A 1 31.71 45.02 21.40
C MET A 1 32.08 44.38 20.08
N LEU A 2 32.31 43.06 20.08
CA LEU A 2 32.62 42.29 18.89
C LEU A 2 31.30 41.69 18.37
N SER A 3 30.86 42.07 17.17
CA SER A 3 29.68 41.49 16.53
C SER A 3 30.07 40.18 15.85
N THR A 4 29.65 39.05 16.41
CA THR A 4 29.80 37.74 15.79
C THR A 4 28.77 37.62 14.65
N LEU A 5 29.23 37.65 13.40
CA LEU A 5 28.42 37.21 12.26
C LEU A 5 28.14 35.71 12.42
N LEU A 6 26.89 35.35 12.68
CA LEU A 6 26.42 33.98 12.45
C LEU A 6 26.34 33.76 10.94
N SER A 7 27.32 33.02 10.40
CA SER A 7 27.19 32.40 9.09
C SER A 7 26.11 31.31 9.17
N THR A 8 24.95 31.56 8.57
CA THR A 8 23.98 30.50 8.27
C THR A 8 24.63 29.52 7.31
N GLN A 9 24.99 28.32 7.79
CA GLN A 9 25.34 27.22 6.91
C GLN A 9 24.12 26.88 6.07
N VAL A 10 24.14 27.27 4.79
CA VAL A 10 23.25 26.73 3.77
C VAL A 10 23.66 25.28 3.60
N PHE A 11 22.99 24.36 4.29
CA PHE A 11 23.13 22.94 4.02
C PHE A 11 22.66 22.71 2.58
N SER A 12 23.61 22.39 1.69
CA SER A 12 23.32 22.05 0.30
C SER A 12 22.27 20.95 0.27
N GLN A 13 21.17 21.20 -0.44
CA GLN A 13 20.16 20.20 -0.73
C GLN A 13 20.82 19.06 -1.51
N ALA A 14 20.81 17.84 -0.98
CA ALA A 14 21.39 16.70 -1.68
C ALA A 14 20.58 16.44 -2.96
N LYS A 15 21.26 16.49 -4.12
CA LYS A 15 20.66 16.33 -5.44
C LYS A 15 21.50 15.39 -6.30
N LEU A 16 20.83 14.48 -7.01
CA LEU A 16 21.44 13.62 -8.03
C LEU A 16 20.65 13.71 -9.34
N SER A 17 21.35 13.80 -10.48
CA SER A 17 20.75 13.58 -11.82
C SER A 17 21.31 12.30 -12.42
N VAL A 18 20.42 11.49 -13.01
CA VAL A 18 20.78 10.30 -13.77
C VAL A 18 20.27 10.46 -15.19
N GLU A 19 21.21 10.59 -16.11
CA GLU A 19 20.96 10.71 -17.56
C GLU A 19 20.80 9.34 -18.22
N ASN A 20 20.35 9.33 -19.48
CA ASN A 20 20.16 8.12 -20.30
C ASN A 20 19.13 7.13 -19.73
N VAL A 21 18.08 7.64 -19.09
CA VAL A 21 16.93 6.86 -18.62
C VAL A 21 15.88 6.80 -19.73
N HIS A 22 15.86 5.69 -20.48
CA HIS A 22 14.94 5.53 -21.61
C HIS A 22 13.50 5.21 -21.20
N ALA A 23 13.33 4.44 -20.12
CA ALA A 23 12.05 4.11 -19.53
C ALA A 23 12.23 3.74 -18.05
N THR A 24 11.29 4.17 -17.23
CA THR A 24 11.21 3.79 -15.82
C THR A 24 9.74 3.81 -15.38
N TYR A 25 9.43 2.99 -14.39
CA TYR A 25 8.16 3.02 -13.65
C TYR A 25 8.53 3.37 -12.21
N LEU A 26 7.91 4.38 -11.60
CA LEU A 26 8.32 4.84 -10.26
C LEU A 26 8.05 3.79 -9.17
N ARG A 27 7.12 2.87 -9.43
CA ARG A 27 6.90 1.64 -8.65
C ARG A 27 8.15 0.74 -8.53
N ASN A 28 9.13 0.91 -9.41
CA ASN A 28 10.38 0.14 -9.43
C ASN A 28 11.48 0.75 -8.56
N SER A 29 11.11 1.58 -7.59
CA SER A 29 12.03 2.25 -6.68
C SER A 29 11.51 2.22 -5.24
N GLY A 30 12.43 2.25 -4.28
CA GLY A 30 12.09 2.13 -2.86
C GLY A 30 13.23 2.51 -1.93
N THR A 31 12.91 2.51 -0.63
CA THR A 31 13.83 2.87 0.45
C THR A 31 14.54 1.64 1.02
N ILE A 32 15.80 1.82 1.41
CA ILE A 32 16.60 0.86 2.17
C ILE A 32 16.65 1.34 3.61
N MET A 33 16.28 0.47 4.56
CA MET A 33 16.14 0.84 5.98
C MET A 33 16.99 -0.05 6.91
N GLU A 34 17.49 0.48 8.01
CA GLU A 34 18.12 -0.28 9.08
C GLU A 34 17.63 0.29 10.41
N ARG A 35 16.97 -0.54 11.25
CA ARG A 35 16.37 -0.10 12.52
C ARG A 35 15.55 1.18 12.33
N SER A 36 14.55 1.11 11.45
CA SER A 36 13.65 2.21 11.04
C SER A 36 14.33 3.47 10.48
N ALA A 37 15.66 3.50 10.39
CA ALA A 37 16.42 4.60 9.80
C ALA A 37 16.72 4.33 8.33
N ILE A 38 16.60 5.34 7.49
CA ILE A 38 16.85 5.21 6.05
C ILE A 38 18.35 5.26 5.80
N LYS A 39 18.85 4.21 5.14
CA LYS A 39 20.26 4.03 4.75
C LYS A 39 20.52 4.26 3.28
N GLY A 40 19.46 4.32 2.48
CA GLY A 40 19.60 4.54 1.06
C GLY A 40 18.34 4.27 0.27
N TYR A 41 18.52 4.15 -1.03
CA TYR A 41 17.44 4.00 -1.99
C TYR A 41 17.86 3.03 -3.09
N PHE A 42 16.90 2.39 -3.72
CA PHE A 42 17.14 1.64 -4.95
C PHE A 42 16.14 2.07 -6.02
N PHE A 43 16.54 1.99 -7.28
CA PHE A 43 15.63 2.17 -8.41
C PHE A 43 16.12 1.41 -9.63
N PHE A 44 15.17 0.91 -10.41
CA PHE A 44 15.42 0.13 -11.61
C PHE A 44 14.91 0.85 -12.86
N TYR A 45 15.73 0.87 -13.93
CA TYR A 45 15.39 1.54 -15.19
C TYR A 45 16.04 0.89 -16.41
N LEU A 46 15.48 1.16 -17.58
CA LEU A 46 16.06 0.79 -18.87
C LEU A 46 17.14 1.81 -19.24
N SER A 47 18.41 1.37 -19.23
CA SER A 47 19.59 2.21 -19.49
C SER A 47 19.96 2.27 -20.97
N ASP A 48 19.75 1.20 -21.74
CA ASP A 48 20.05 1.19 -23.17
C ASP A 48 19.19 0.18 -23.96
N LYS A 49 19.10 0.38 -25.28
CA LYS A 49 18.46 -0.53 -26.23
C LYS A 49 19.52 -1.16 -27.14
N ILE A 50 20.05 -2.30 -26.71
CA ILE A 50 21.15 -3.00 -27.39
C ILE A 50 20.76 -3.41 -28.82
N ASN A 51 19.59 -4.03 -28.99
CA ASN A 51 19.09 -4.45 -30.30
C ASN A 51 17.54 -4.59 -30.31
N ARG A 52 16.98 -5.21 -31.34
CA ARG A 52 15.51 -5.36 -31.51
C ARG A 52 14.83 -6.30 -30.50
N SER A 53 15.58 -7.16 -29.83
CA SER A 53 15.10 -8.15 -28.85
C SER A 53 15.68 -7.94 -27.44
N THR A 54 16.78 -7.20 -27.30
CA THR A 54 17.56 -7.09 -26.07
C THR A 54 17.68 -5.63 -25.62
N ASN A 55 17.41 -5.38 -24.35
CA ASN A 55 17.66 -4.12 -23.67
C ASN A 55 18.75 -4.29 -22.61
N GLU A 56 19.41 -3.20 -22.24
CA GLU A 56 20.20 -3.11 -21.02
C GLU A 56 19.35 -2.46 -19.91
N TYR A 57 19.38 -3.07 -18.74
CA TYR A 57 18.72 -2.57 -17.54
C TYR A 57 19.75 -2.25 -16.47
N THR A 58 19.48 -1.20 -15.71
CA THR A 58 20.29 -0.80 -14.56
C THR A 58 19.45 -0.79 -13.29
N LEU A 59 19.93 -1.48 -12.26
CA LEU A 59 19.52 -1.29 -10.89
C LEU A 59 20.57 -0.42 -10.20
N GLN A 60 20.16 0.76 -9.75
CA GLN A 60 21.02 1.70 -9.04
C GLN A 60 20.66 1.69 -7.55
N ILE A 61 21.67 1.54 -6.71
CA ILE A 61 21.59 1.74 -5.26
C ILE A 61 22.26 3.08 -4.92
N LEU A 62 21.58 3.86 -4.09
CA LEU A 62 22.03 5.14 -3.57
C LEU A 62 22.17 5.08 -2.05
N ASP A 63 23.03 5.90 -1.47
CA ASP A 63 23.06 6.13 -0.03
C ASP A 63 21.90 7.06 0.41
N GLU A 64 21.77 7.24 1.71
CA GLU A 64 20.83 8.13 2.38
C GLU A 64 20.95 9.62 2.00
N ASN A 65 22.05 10.01 1.35
CA ASN A 65 22.29 11.36 0.82
C ASN A 65 22.23 11.38 -0.72
N VAL A 66 21.61 10.36 -1.33
CA VAL A 66 21.44 10.17 -2.78
C VAL A 66 22.74 10.06 -3.59
N ASN A 67 23.88 9.77 -2.95
CA ASN A 67 25.11 9.45 -3.67
C ASN A 67 25.02 8.05 -4.27
N LYS A 68 25.56 7.85 -5.47
CA LYS A 68 25.63 6.52 -6.08
C LYS A 68 26.56 5.61 -5.29
N VAL A 69 26.07 4.43 -4.92
CA VAL A 69 26.84 3.42 -4.19
C VAL A 69 27.17 2.24 -5.10
N ILE A 70 26.16 1.64 -5.72
CA ILE A 70 26.30 0.46 -6.59
C ILE A 70 25.42 0.61 -7.83
N ASP A 71 25.95 0.23 -9.00
CA ASP A 71 25.21 0.04 -10.23
C ASP A 71 25.30 -1.42 -10.71
N ILE A 72 24.15 -2.06 -10.87
CA ILE A 72 24.07 -3.43 -11.41
C ILE A 72 23.46 -3.33 -12.80
N LYS A 73 24.28 -3.63 -13.81
CA LYS A 73 23.86 -3.67 -15.21
C LYS A 73 23.70 -5.10 -15.68
N PHE A 74 22.63 -5.35 -16.42
CA PHE A 74 22.45 -6.63 -17.10
C PHE A 74 21.64 -6.44 -18.38
N GLN A 75 21.86 -7.34 -19.34
CA GLN A 75 21.12 -7.38 -20.60
C GLN A 75 20.07 -8.48 -20.53
N ASP A 76 18.87 -8.20 -21.00
CA ASP A 76 17.76 -9.16 -21.01
C ASP A 76 16.76 -8.85 -22.13
N SER A 77 15.76 -9.70 -22.29
CA SER A 77 14.68 -9.51 -23.24
C SER A 77 14.02 -8.14 -23.07
N LYS A 78 13.62 -7.54 -24.19
CA LYS A 78 12.76 -6.34 -24.17
C LYS A 78 11.38 -6.58 -23.58
N GLN A 79 10.98 -7.84 -23.40
CA GLN A 79 9.73 -8.27 -22.78
C GLN A 79 9.86 -8.49 -21.27
N LEU A 80 11.02 -8.16 -20.70
CA LEU A 80 11.22 -8.15 -19.25
C LEU A 80 10.56 -6.92 -18.64
N SER A 81 9.76 -7.14 -17.60
CA SER A 81 9.18 -6.10 -16.76
C SER A 81 9.45 -6.41 -15.30
N LEU A 82 9.85 -5.40 -14.52
CA LEU A 82 9.87 -5.53 -13.08
C LEU A 82 8.43 -5.40 -12.58
N LEU A 83 7.94 -6.40 -11.86
CA LEU A 83 6.63 -6.35 -11.21
C LEU A 83 6.73 -5.59 -9.90
N GLU A 84 7.75 -5.94 -9.11
CA GLU A 84 7.88 -5.43 -7.75
C GLU A 84 9.27 -5.64 -7.20
N ALA A 85 9.59 -4.83 -6.19
CA ALA A 85 10.82 -4.95 -5.44
C ALA A 85 10.54 -4.81 -3.94
N ALA A 86 11.33 -5.47 -3.12
CA ALA A 86 11.22 -5.35 -1.67
C ALA A 86 12.61 -5.40 -1.02
N TYR A 87 12.67 -4.91 0.21
CA TYR A 87 13.85 -4.90 1.05
C TYR A 87 13.49 -5.49 2.40
N ASN A 88 14.30 -6.42 2.91
CA ASN A 88 13.96 -7.19 4.13
C ASN A 88 14.87 -6.93 5.34
N GLY A 89 15.63 -5.82 5.33
CA GLY A 89 16.61 -5.53 6.38
C GLY A 89 18.02 -6.06 6.11
N SER A 90 18.21 -6.98 5.16
CA SER A 90 19.52 -7.62 4.90
C SER A 90 19.85 -7.85 3.43
N SER A 91 18.85 -7.77 2.56
CA SER A 91 18.95 -8.02 1.13
C SER A 91 17.88 -7.23 0.39
N LEU A 92 17.97 -7.21 -0.93
CA LEU A 92 16.98 -6.65 -1.86
C LEU A 92 16.44 -7.79 -2.72
N CYS A 93 15.14 -7.78 -3.03
CA CYS A 93 14.58 -8.68 -4.04
C CYS A 93 13.87 -7.93 -5.16
N PHE A 94 13.87 -8.54 -6.34
CA PHE A 94 13.23 -8.02 -7.55
C PHE A 94 12.51 -9.17 -8.23
N LEU A 95 11.18 -9.04 -8.35
CA LEU A 95 10.34 -9.99 -9.07
C LEU A 95 10.13 -9.48 -10.49
N PHE A 96 10.76 -10.16 -11.44
CA PHE A 96 10.61 -9.87 -12.86
C PHE A 96 9.57 -10.78 -13.50
N LYS A 97 8.86 -10.27 -14.50
CA LYS A 97 8.02 -11.02 -15.42
C LYS A 97 8.63 -10.93 -16.81
N ASN A 98 8.89 -12.07 -17.42
CA ASN A 98 9.35 -12.19 -18.79
C ASN A 98 8.21 -12.74 -19.65
N GLU A 99 7.62 -11.91 -20.52
CA GLU A 99 6.49 -12.34 -21.36
C GLU A 99 6.92 -13.29 -22.50
N GLU A 100 8.18 -13.26 -22.89
CA GLU A 100 8.72 -14.10 -23.97
C GLU A 100 8.87 -15.56 -23.51
N THR A 101 9.49 -15.76 -22.35
CA THR A 101 9.71 -17.08 -21.74
C THR A 101 8.54 -17.52 -20.86
N LYS A 102 7.61 -16.62 -20.53
CA LYS A 102 6.51 -16.83 -19.57
C LYS A 102 7.00 -17.25 -18.19
N THR A 103 8.03 -16.57 -17.72
CA THR A 103 8.62 -16.81 -16.40
C THR A 103 8.43 -15.62 -15.47
N LEU A 104 8.26 -15.94 -14.19
CA LEU A 104 8.48 -15.05 -13.07
C LEU A 104 9.86 -15.37 -12.48
N ASP A 105 10.70 -14.36 -12.39
CA ASP A 105 12.09 -14.46 -11.96
C ASP A 105 12.31 -13.59 -10.72
N MET A 106 12.40 -14.20 -9.55
CA MET A 106 12.76 -13.52 -8.31
C MET A 106 14.27 -13.55 -8.14
N LYS A 107 14.91 -12.38 -8.21
CA LYS A 107 16.35 -12.21 -7.97
C LYS A 107 16.59 -11.54 -6.62
N VAL A 108 17.39 -12.18 -5.76
CA VAL A 108 17.75 -11.69 -4.43
C VAL A 108 19.20 -11.25 -4.42
N TYR A 109 19.45 -9.99 -4.08
CA TYR A 109 20.77 -9.38 -4.00
C TYR A 109 21.12 -9.04 -2.55
N SER A 110 22.38 -9.21 -2.15
CA SER A 110 22.87 -8.60 -0.92
C SER A 110 22.95 -7.08 -1.06
N ILE A 111 23.10 -6.39 0.07
CA ILE A 111 23.17 -4.92 0.10
C ILE A 111 24.41 -4.34 -0.62
N ASP A 112 25.46 -5.15 -0.77
CA ASP A 112 26.65 -4.84 -1.58
C ASP A 112 26.44 -5.10 -3.09
N GLY A 113 25.22 -5.45 -3.50
CA GLY A 113 24.83 -5.63 -4.90
C GLY A 113 25.19 -6.99 -5.50
N LYS A 114 25.70 -7.94 -4.71
CA LYS A 114 25.96 -9.30 -5.24
C LYS A 114 24.66 -10.10 -5.35
N LEU A 115 24.44 -10.74 -6.49
CA LEU A 115 23.34 -11.68 -6.66
C LEU A 115 23.56 -12.89 -5.75
N LYS A 116 22.67 -13.08 -4.76
CA LYS A 116 22.69 -14.25 -3.87
C LYS A 116 21.98 -15.42 -4.52
N TYR A 117 20.72 -15.21 -4.91
CA TYR A 117 19.84 -16.27 -5.40
C TYR A 117 18.99 -15.77 -6.57
N SER A 118 18.69 -16.69 -7.49
CA SER A 118 17.69 -16.50 -8.53
C SER A 118 16.72 -17.67 -8.46
N TYR A 119 15.43 -17.35 -8.50
CA TYR A 119 14.33 -18.29 -8.45
C TYR A 119 13.46 -18.04 -9.68
N THR A 120 13.28 -19.06 -10.50
CA THR A 120 12.52 -18.99 -11.74
C THR A 120 11.31 -19.89 -11.64
N ARG A 121 10.18 -19.41 -12.14
CA ARG A 121 8.95 -20.16 -12.21
C ARG A 121 8.17 -19.83 -13.47
N GLU A 122 7.61 -20.85 -14.10
CA GLU A 122 6.73 -20.69 -15.26
C GLU A 122 5.29 -20.36 -14.84
N TYR A 123 4.59 -19.61 -15.70
CA TYR A 123 3.16 -19.37 -15.59
C TYR A 123 2.44 -19.66 -16.91
N ASP A 124 1.16 -20.00 -16.83
CA ASP A 124 0.34 -20.30 -18.00
C ASP A 124 -0.34 -19.06 -18.59
N LYS A 125 -0.93 -19.20 -19.78
CA LYS A 125 -1.62 -18.09 -20.46
C LYS A 125 -2.80 -17.51 -19.66
N ARG A 126 -3.46 -18.33 -18.83
CA ARG A 126 -4.61 -17.87 -18.03
C ARG A 126 -4.15 -17.00 -16.87
N THR A 127 -3.09 -17.41 -16.20
CA THR A 127 -2.40 -16.63 -15.17
C THR A 127 -1.81 -15.35 -15.77
N GLU A 128 -1.24 -15.42 -16.98
CA GLU A 128 -0.78 -14.23 -17.71
C GLU A 128 -1.91 -13.20 -17.92
N ALA A 129 -3.08 -13.65 -18.38
CA ALA A 129 -4.24 -12.78 -18.58
C ALA A 129 -4.72 -12.15 -17.26
N LEU A 130 -4.70 -12.92 -16.17
CA LEU A 130 -5.09 -12.44 -14.85
C LEU A 130 -4.08 -11.41 -14.32
N MET A 131 -2.78 -11.68 -14.43
CA MET A 131 -1.73 -10.72 -14.08
C MET A 131 -1.83 -9.45 -14.92
N LYS A 132 -2.10 -9.54 -16.23
CA LYS A 132 -2.33 -8.38 -17.10
C LYS A 132 -3.53 -7.55 -16.64
N GLN A 133 -4.63 -8.20 -16.24
CA GLN A 133 -5.78 -7.51 -15.68
C GLN A 133 -5.40 -6.78 -14.38
N TYR A 134 -4.70 -7.44 -13.46
CA TYR A 134 -4.21 -6.82 -12.24
C TYR A 134 -3.31 -5.63 -12.59
N GLN A 135 -2.27 -5.80 -13.40
CA GLN A 135 -1.38 -4.70 -13.82
C GLN A 135 -2.13 -3.49 -14.41
N SER A 136 -3.21 -3.72 -15.17
CA SER A 136 -3.99 -2.65 -15.80
C SER A 136 -4.79 -1.76 -14.85
N VAL A 137 -5.13 -2.26 -13.65
CA VAL A 137 -5.87 -1.47 -12.64
C VAL A 137 -4.94 -0.75 -11.66
N HIS A 138 -3.63 -1.01 -11.75
CA HIS A 138 -2.64 -0.51 -10.81
C HIS A 138 -1.96 0.76 -11.33
N THR A 139 -1.76 1.73 -10.44
CA THR A 139 -1.05 2.98 -10.74
C THR A 139 0.44 2.87 -10.41
N ASP A 140 1.30 3.54 -11.17
CA ASP A 140 2.76 3.55 -10.93
C ASP A 140 3.17 4.23 -9.60
N GLU A 141 2.22 4.78 -8.86
CA GLU A 141 2.45 5.59 -7.66
C GLU A 141 2.31 4.81 -6.34
N GLY A 142 1.65 3.63 -6.33
CA GLY A 142 1.29 2.90 -5.10
C GLY A 142 2.41 2.18 -4.32
N THR A 143 2.03 1.61 -3.16
CA THR A 143 2.84 0.72 -2.30
C THR A 143 3.07 -0.65 -2.95
N ASN A 144 3.91 -1.48 -2.33
CA ASN A 144 4.00 -2.91 -2.66
C ASN A 144 2.61 -3.56 -2.56
N GLN A 145 2.32 -4.45 -3.50
CA GLN A 145 1.02 -5.09 -3.71
C GLN A 145 1.12 -6.61 -3.86
N ASN A 146 2.24 -7.13 -4.35
CA ASN A 146 2.42 -8.55 -4.63
C ASN A 146 3.66 -9.11 -3.96
N VAL A 147 4.65 -8.31 -3.53
CA VAL A 147 5.89 -8.79 -2.91
C VAL A 147 6.14 -8.08 -1.59
N PHE A 148 6.29 -8.86 -0.52
CA PHE A 148 6.42 -8.36 0.84
C PHE A 148 7.61 -9.03 1.54
N ASP A 149 8.26 -8.32 2.44
CA ASP A 149 9.32 -8.88 3.26
C ASP A 149 8.77 -9.75 4.39
N LEU A 150 9.59 -10.71 4.82
CA LEU A 150 9.37 -11.55 6.00
C LEU A 150 10.55 -11.39 6.97
N GLY A 151 10.97 -10.14 7.18
CA GLY A 151 12.20 -9.82 7.91
C GLY A 151 13.43 -10.50 7.32
N ASP A 152 14.43 -10.80 8.15
CA ASP A 152 15.70 -11.38 7.73
C ASP A 152 15.60 -12.78 7.09
N LYS A 153 14.42 -13.41 7.07
CA LYS A 153 14.22 -14.77 6.55
C LYS A 153 14.07 -14.84 5.04
N GLY A 154 13.42 -13.83 4.44
CA GLY A 154 13.13 -13.83 3.02
C GLY A 154 11.98 -12.92 2.63
N TYR A 155 11.29 -13.33 1.58
CA TYR A 155 10.21 -12.60 0.93
C TYR A 155 9.05 -13.55 0.64
N VAL A 156 7.87 -12.96 0.50
CA VAL A 156 6.69 -13.64 -0.01
C VAL A 156 6.15 -12.89 -1.21
N SER A 157 5.72 -13.61 -2.25
CA SER A 157 4.81 -13.06 -3.24
C SER A 157 3.41 -13.63 -3.12
N VAL A 158 2.40 -12.77 -3.21
CA VAL A 158 0.98 -13.14 -3.25
C VAL A 158 0.44 -12.75 -4.61
N LEU A 159 0.12 -13.73 -5.44
CA LEU A 159 -0.29 -13.50 -6.83
C LEU A 159 -1.63 -14.16 -7.14
N PRO A 160 -2.48 -13.51 -7.93
CA PRO A 160 -3.69 -14.13 -8.45
C PRO A 160 -3.32 -15.13 -9.56
N VAL A 161 -3.89 -16.33 -9.50
CA VAL A 161 -3.64 -17.39 -10.48
C VAL A 161 -4.93 -18.03 -10.97
N SER A 162 -4.87 -18.67 -12.14
CA SER A 162 -5.98 -19.48 -12.63
C SER A 162 -5.58 -20.95 -12.60
N GLU A 163 -6.34 -21.76 -11.86
CA GLU A 163 -6.15 -23.20 -11.78
C GLU A 163 -7.39 -23.91 -12.32
N GLY A 164 -7.28 -24.47 -13.52
CA GLY A 164 -8.44 -25.04 -14.23
C GLY A 164 -9.56 -24.00 -14.42
N LYS A 165 -10.71 -24.21 -13.78
CA LYS A 165 -11.87 -23.29 -13.81
C LYS A 165 -11.93 -22.36 -12.60
N GLN A 166 -11.01 -22.50 -11.64
CA GLN A 166 -10.93 -21.65 -10.45
C GLN A 166 -10.06 -20.42 -10.74
N ARG A 167 -10.45 -19.28 -10.18
CA ARG A 167 -9.60 -18.10 -10.03
C ARG A 167 -9.23 -18.02 -8.57
N THR A 168 -7.98 -18.27 -8.26
CA THR A 168 -7.51 -18.33 -6.88
C THR A 168 -6.28 -17.46 -6.72
N TYR A 169 -5.59 -17.61 -5.60
CA TYR A 169 -4.33 -16.95 -5.32
C TYR A 169 -3.27 -17.98 -5.00
N GLN A 170 -2.03 -17.52 -4.96
CA GLN A 170 -0.89 -18.33 -4.65
C GLN A 170 0.10 -17.54 -3.83
N VAL A 171 0.78 -18.24 -2.93
CA VAL A 171 1.75 -17.66 -2.01
C VAL A 171 3.09 -18.34 -2.24
N ASP A 172 4.04 -17.63 -2.82
CA ASP A 172 5.40 -18.13 -3.03
C ASP A 172 6.35 -17.52 -2.01
N TYR A 173 7.09 -18.36 -1.31
CA TYR A 173 8.15 -17.95 -0.39
C TYR A 173 9.52 -18.08 -1.04
N TYR A 174 10.33 -17.05 -0.87
CA TYR A 174 11.72 -16.98 -1.34
C TYR A 174 12.63 -16.67 -0.16
N SER A 175 13.49 -17.60 0.23
CA SER A 175 14.44 -17.36 1.31
C SER A 175 15.54 -16.39 0.86
N SER A 176 15.95 -15.47 1.75
CA SER A 176 17.10 -14.59 1.52
C SER A 176 18.38 -15.10 2.18
N THR A 177 18.29 -16.16 3.00
CA THR A 177 19.41 -16.74 3.76
C THR A 177 19.92 -18.06 3.19
N THR A 178 19.06 -18.81 2.49
CA THR A 178 19.39 -20.08 1.86
C THR A 178 18.74 -20.16 0.48
N LYS A 179 19.25 -20.99 -0.43
CA LYS A 179 18.61 -21.22 -1.74
C LYS A 179 17.38 -22.15 -1.60
N LYS A 180 16.39 -21.74 -0.81
CA LYS A 180 15.13 -22.46 -0.59
C LYS A 180 13.95 -21.62 -1.05
N GLN A 181 12.99 -22.28 -1.68
CA GLN A 181 11.70 -21.72 -2.05
C GLN A 181 10.60 -22.76 -1.82
N TRP A 182 9.37 -22.30 -1.67
CA TRP A 182 8.18 -23.17 -1.71
C TRP A 182 6.96 -22.35 -2.11
N THR A 183 5.92 -23.06 -2.54
CA THR A 183 4.65 -22.49 -2.98
C THR A 183 3.52 -23.08 -2.16
N PHE A 184 2.61 -22.24 -1.70
CA PHE A 184 1.34 -22.64 -1.10
C PHE A 184 0.21 -22.35 -2.10
N ASN A 185 -0.54 -23.40 -2.42
CA ASN A 185 -1.76 -23.32 -3.21
C ASN A 185 -2.95 -23.60 -2.27
N PRO A 186 -3.87 -22.65 -2.11
CA PRO A 186 -5.04 -22.86 -1.26
C PRO A 186 -5.88 -24.01 -1.80
N GLN A 187 -6.43 -24.82 -0.90
CA GLN A 187 -7.35 -25.91 -1.23
C GLN A 187 -8.80 -25.44 -1.02
N ASP A 188 -9.15 -24.29 -1.60
CA ASP A 188 -10.47 -23.70 -1.47
C ASP A 188 -11.49 -24.44 -2.35
N GLU A 189 -12.68 -24.70 -1.81
CA GLU A 189 -13.78 -25.30 -2.57
C GLU A 189 -14.44 -24.28 -3.51
N GLU A 190 -14.35 -22.99 -3.17
CA GLU A 190 -14.92 -21.90 -3.94
C GLU A 190 -14.26 -21.73 -5.32
N LYS A 191 -15.03 -21.22 -6.27
CA LYS A 191 -14.53 -20.93 -7.62
C LYS A 191 -13.67 -19.68 -7.71
N TYR A 192 -13.82 -18.77 -6.76
CA TYR A 192 -13.14 -17.49 -6.73
C TYR A 192 -12.62 -17.21 -5.32
N SER A 193 -11.29 -17.15 -5.20
CA SER A 193 -10.60 -16.73 -3.99
C SER A 193 -9.62 -15.61 -4.33
N MET A 194 -9.67 -14.52 -3.56
CA MET A 194 -8.78 -13.38 -3.72
C MET A 194 -8.11 -13.09 -2.39
N ALA A 195 -6.79 -13.19 -2.36
CA ALA A 195 -6.01 -12.90 -1.18
C ALA A 195 -5.40 -11.50 -1.25
N GLU A 196 -5.39 -10.85 -0.10
CA GLU A 196 -4.67 -9.62 0.17
C GLU A 196 -3.73 -9.85 1.35
N TYR A 197 -2.48 -9.41 1.21
CA TYR A 197 -1.51 -9.45 2.30
C TYR A 197 -1.82 -8.38 3.33
N LEU A 198 -1.99 -8.77 4.59
CA LEU A 198 -2.19 -7.84 5.70
C LEU A 198 -0.91 -7.55 6.48
N GLY A 199 0.03 -8.50 6.49
CA GLY A 199 1.29 -8.40 7.23
C GLY A 199 1.89 -9.76 7.55
N SER A 200 2.95 -9.76 8.37
CA SER A 200 3.63 -10.96 8.81
C SER A 200 4.02 -10.91 10.29
N THR A 201 4.38 -12.07 10.83
CA THR A 201 5.07 -12.22 12.12
C THR A 201 6.42 -12.88 11.88
N ASP A 202 7.15 -13.23 12.94
CA ASP A 202 8.41 -13.99 12.83
C ASP A 202 8.22 -15.40 12.21
N SER A 203 6.99 -15.90 12.07
CA SER A 203 6.73 -17.24 11.49
C SER A 203 5.49 -17.36 10.59
N LEU A 204 4.64 -16.34 10.53
CA LEU A 204 3.38 -16.37 9.79
C LEU A 204 3.32 -15.29 8.70
N ILE A 205 2.77 -15.65 7.55
CA ILE A 205 2.17 -14.74 6.57
C ILE A 205 0.69 -14.61 6.93
N ILE A 206 0.17 -13.39 7.02
CA ILE A 206 -1.23 -13.12 7.36
C ILE A 206 -1.95 -12.47 6.18
N LEU A 207 -3.05 -13.08 5.75
CA LEU A 207 -3.84 -12.68 4.59
C LEU A 207 -5.29 -12.41 4.98
N GLN A 208 -5.92 -11.45 4.30
CA GLN A 208 -7.37 -11.44 4.12
C GLN A 208 -7.69 -12.23 2.86
N VAL A 209 -8.64 -13.15 2.93
CA VAL A 209 -9.08 -13.92 1.76
C VAL A 209 -10.58 -13.76 1.57
N PHE A 210 -10.98 -13.19 0.44
CA PHE A 210 -12.38 -13.16 0.02
C PHE A 210 -12.69 -14.40 -0.82
N LYS A 211 -13.71 -15.17 -0.43
CA LYS A 211 -14.13 -16.39 -1.13
C LYS A 211 -15.55 -16.24 -1.68
N LYS A 212 -15.81 -16.73 -2.90
CA LYS A 212 -17.16 -16.80 -3.49
C LYS A 212 -17.32 -17.88 -4.57
N ASN A 213 -18.52 -18.42 -4.68
CA ASN A 213 -18.84 -19.49 -5.64
C ASN A 213 -19.17 -19.04 -7.07
N ARG A 214 -19.59 -17.78 -7.27
CA ARG A 214 -19.93 -17.24 -8.60
C ARG A 214 -19.36 -15.83 -8.76
N ALA A 215 -18.86 -15.49 -9.96
CA ALA A 215 -18.22 -14.20 -10.23
C ALA A 215 -19.11 -13.00 -9.86
N LEU A 216 -20.41 -13.09 -10.15
CA LEU A 216 -21.40 -12.02 -9.93
C LEU A 216 -22.21 -12.19 -8.63
N SER A 217 -21.86 -13.17 -7.78
CA SER A 217 -22.53 -13.34 -6.48
C SER A 217 -22.15 -12.22 -5.52
N GLY A 218 -23.14 -11.68 -4.82
CA GLY A 218 -22.93 -10.81 -3.66
C GLY A 218 -22.69 -11.55 -2.35
N ALA A 219 -22.87 -12.88 -2.33
CA ALA A 219 -22.46 -13.72 -1.20
C ALA A 219 -20.95 -13.96 -1.31
N ILE A 220 -20.21 -13.18 -0.54
CA ILE A 220 -18.76 -13.24 -0.35
C ILE A 220 -18.55 -13.45 1.14
N THR A 221 -17.65 -14.36 1.51
CA THR A 221 -17.13 -14.48 2.87
C THR A 221 -15.74 -13.88 2.92
N SER A 222 -15.42 -13.22 4.03
CA SER A 222 -14.06 -12.78 4.35
C SER A 222 -13.42 -13.77 5.30
N HIS A 223 -12.13 -14.07 5.11
CA HIS A 223 -11.38 -14.97 5.98
C HIS A 223 -10.08 -14.31 6.43
N LEU A 224 -9.70 -14.52 7.69
CA LEU A 224 -8.36 -14.22 8.19
C LEU A 224 -7.52 -15.51 8.13
N VAL A 225 -6.53 -15.52 7.25
CA VAL A 225 -5.72 -16.70 6.95
C VAL A 225 -4.29 -16.49 7.44
N GLY A 226 -3.79 -17.45 8.21
CA GLY A 226 -2.42 -17.49 8.70
C GLY A 226 -1.68 -18.68 8.12
N ILE A 227 -0.60 -18.44 7.38
CA ILE A 227 0.25 -19.49 6.78
C ILE A 227 1.60 -19.46 7.49
N ASN A 228 2.00 -20.58 8.10
CA ASN A 228 3.31 -20.67 8.71
C ASN A 228 4.38 -20.90 7.63
N PHE A 229 5.20 -19.89 7.36
CA PHE A 229 6.17 -19.94 6.26
C PHE A 229 7.41 -20.81 6.56
N MET A 230 7.59 -21.21 7.81
CA MET A 230 8.65 -22.12 8.23
C MET A 230 8.23 -23.58 8.04
N THR A 231 7.00 -23.92 8.42
CA THR A 231 6.45 -25.29 8.31
C THR A 231 5.69 -25.55 7.01
N ARG A 232 5.38 -24.48 6.25
CA ARG A 232 4.62 -24.49 4.98
C ARG A 232 3.15 -24.90 5.13
N LYS A 233 2.63 -24.86 6.36
CA LYS A 233 1.28 -25.31 6.69
C LYS A 233 0.39 -24.13 7.06
N LEU A 234 -0.90 -24.29 6.78
CA LEU A 234 -1.94 -23.43 7.32
C LEU A 234 -1.90 -23.50 8.85
N ALA A 235 -1.75 -22.35 9.50
CA ALA A 235 -1.85 -22.21 10.95
C ALA A 235 -3.30 -22.00 11.38
N PHE A 236 -4.05 -21.19 10.63
CA PHE A 236 -5.47 -20.96 10.82
C PHE A 236 -6.11 -20.40 9.54
N ASP A 237 -7.42 -20.66 9.38
CA ASP A 237 -8.32 -20.03 8.43
C ASP A 237 -9.60 -19.70 9.21
N ILE A 238 -9.80 -18.43 9.55
CA ILE A 238 -10.90 -17.97 10.40
C ILE A 238 -11.91 -17.24 9.51
N PRO A 239 -13.12 -17.80 9.27
CA PRO A 239 -14.16 -17.10 8.53
C PRO A 239 -14.68 -15.89 9.30
N ASP A 240 -15.26 -14.94 8.59
CA ASP A 240 -15.97 -13.78 9.14
C ASP A 240 -17.14 -14.21 10.03
N ASP A 241 -17.80 -15.30 9.67
CA ASP A 241 -18.85 -15.98 10.43
C ASP A 241 -18.27 -17.23 11.13
N ASN A 242 -17.70 -17.03 12.32
CA ASN A 242 -17.05 -18.09 13.10
C ASN A 242 -17.84 -18.45 14.38
N GLY A 243 -19.16 -18.18 14.40
CA GLY A 243 -20.04 -18.42 15.55
C GLY A 243 -19.87 -17.41 16.69
N ASP A 244 -19.30 -16.24 16.39
CA ASP A 244 -19.16 -15.11 17.29
C ASP A 244 -20.35 -14.14 17.17
N GLU A 245 -20.49 -13.20 18.10
CA GLU A 245 -21.60 -12.23 18.13
C GLU A 245 -21.69 -11.37 16.85
N TYR A 246 -20.55 -11.09 16.24
CA TYR A 246 -20.45 -10.24 15.05
C TYR A 246 -19.62 -10.90 13.96
N LYS A 247 -19.99 -10.63 12.71
CA LYS A 247 -19.12 -10.87 11.58
C LYS A 247 -17.95 -9.90 11.60
N PHE A 248 -16.75 -10.37 11.25
CA PHE A 248 -15.54 -9.55 11.27
C PHE A 248 -14.78 -9.61 9.94
N VAL A 249 -14.49 -8.44 9.37
CA VAL A 249 -13.75 -8.28 8.12
C VAL A 249 -12.41 -7.61 8.43
N PRO A 250 -11.28 -8.36 8.51
CA PRO A 250 -9.98 -7.81 8.84
C PRO A 250 -9.49 -6.89 7.72
N THR A 251 -8.80 -5.81 8.08
CA THR A 251 -8.27 -4.84 7.11
C THR A 251 -6.82 -4.50 7.34
N ASN A 252 -6.35 -4.59 8.59
CA ASN A 252 -5.02 -4.19 9.02
C ASN A 252 -4.55 -5.14 10.13
N ILE A 253 -3.25 -5.41 10.22
CA ILE A 253 -2.65 -6.14 11.34
C ILE A 253 -1.40 -5.46 11.90
N THR A 254 -1.05 -5.77 13.13
CA THR A 254 0.24 -5.42 13.75
C THR A 254 0.72 -6.57 14.62
N HIS A 255 1.99 -6.96 14.46
CA HIS A 255 2.60 -7.99 15.27
C HIS A 255 3.02 -7.43 16.64
N LEU A 256 2.43 -7.95 17.71
CA LEU A 256 2.79 -7.61 19.09
C LEU A 256 3.89 -8.58 19.56
N LYS A 257 5.11 -8.36 19.06
CA LYS A 257 6.23 -9.30 19.13
C LYS A 257 6.54 -9.79 20.55
N GLU A 258 6.60 -8.88 21.52
CA GLU A 258 6.90 -9.22 22.93
C GLU A 258 5.83 -10.09 23.59
N GLN A 259 4.60 -10.05 23.07
CA GLN A 259 3.47 -10.80 23.62
C GLN A 259 3.18 -12.09 22.84
N GLY A 260 3.83 -12.30 21.69
CA GLY A 260 3.53 -13.41 20.78
C GLY A 260 2.10 -13.36 20.23
N LYS A 261 1.54 -12.15 20.08
CA LYS A 261 0.17 -11.93 19.61
C LYS A 261 0.15 -11.14 18.30
N ILE A 262 -0.99 -11.21 17.63
CA ILE A 262 -1.30 -10.41 16.45
C ILE A 262 -2.51 -9.55 16.80
N MET A 263 -2.35 -8.24 16.69
CA MET A 263 -3.46 -7.29 16.72
C MET A 263 -4.06 -7.21 15.32
N VAL A 264 -5.36 -7.39 15.22
CA VAL A 264 -6.12 -7.35 13.97
C VAL A 264 -7.20 -6.29 14.10
N MET A 265 -7.27 -5.38 13.14
CA MET A 265 -8.30 -4.36 13.06
C MET A 265 -9.14 -4.54 11.81
N GLY A 266 -10.43 -4.33 11.95
CA GLY A 266 -11.38 -4.53 10.87
C GLY A 266 -12.75 -3.98 11.18
N ASN A 267 -13.60 -3.98 10.17
CA ASN A 267 -15.01 -3.66 10.35
C ASN A 267 -15.73 -4.86 10.96
N TYR A 268 -16.67 -4.59 11.84
CA TYR A 268 -17.59 -5.63 12.32
C TYR A 268 -19.02 -5.34 11.89
N PHE A 269 -19.80 -6.41 11.73
CA PHE A 269 -21.16 -6.38 11.21
C PHE A 269 -22.04 -7.30 12.04
N GLN A 270 -23.36 -7.10 12.00
CA GLN A 270 -24.31 -8.05 12.56
C GLN A 270 -24.11 -9.46 11.97
N GLU A 271 -24.42 -10.49 12.75
CA GLU A 271 -24.22 -11.91 12.39
C GLU A 271 -24.82 -12.27 11.01
N ASN A 272 -26.01 -11.78 10.68
CA ASN A 272 -26.68 -12.07 9.42
C ASN A 272 -26.34 -11.10 8.26
N ALA A 273 -25.39 -10.19 8.46
CA ALA A 273 -25.06 -9.15 7.49
C ALA A 273 -24.45 -9.73 6.20
N LYS A 274 -24.76 -9.08 5.08
CA LYS A 274 -24.11 -9.25 3.78
C LYS A 274 -22.97 -8.23 3.70
N ILE A 275 -21.75 -8.63 4.05
CA ILE A 275 -20.58 -7.74 4.20
C ILE A 275 -20.28 -6.84 2.98
N MET A 276 -20.71 -7.26 1.78
CA MET A 276 -20.53 -6.49 0.54
C MET A 276 -21.64 -5.47 0.27
N LYS A 277 -22.72 -5.44 1.05
CA LYS A 277 -23.89 -4.59 0.81
C LYS A 277 -24.27 -3.78 2.04
N ASP A 278 -24.26 -4.44 3.20
CA ASP A 278 -24.70 -3.85 4.45
C ASP A 278 -23.61 -2.96 5.04
N HIS A 279 -24.01 -2.08 5.96
CA HIS A 279 -23.09 -1.19 6.66
C HIS A 279 -22.45 -1.91 7.84
N SER A 280 -21.20 -1.57 8.15
CA SER A 280 -20.58 -2.02 9.40
C SER A 280 -21.20 -1.28 10.58
N GLU A 281 -21.16 -1.92 11.74
CA GLU A 281 -21.61 -1.36 13.02
C GLU A 281 -20.51 -0.52 13.68
N GLY A 282 -19.25 -0.75 13.29
CA GLY A 282 -18.10 -0.05 13.84
C GLY A 282 -16.77 -0.70 13.43
N ILE A 283 -15.74 -0.37 14.20
CA ILE A 283 -14.40 -0.97 14.09
C ILE A 283 -14.15 -1.86 15.30
N ALA A 284 -13.68 -3.07 15.04
CA ALA A 284 -13.21 -4.00 16.07
C ALA A 284 -11.68 -4.10 16.07
N ILE A 285 -11.12 -4.21 17.27
CA ILE A 285 -9.71 -4.50 17.53
C ILE A 285 -9.66 -5.84 18.27
N ILE A 286 -9.06 -6.83 17.63
CA ILE A 286 -9.00 -8.21 18.12
C ILE A 286 -7.54 -8.60 18.28
N GLU A 287 -7.17 -9.14 19.44
CA GLU A 287 -5.89 -9.81 19.61
C GLU A 287 -6.08 -11.32 19.45
N ILE A 288 -5.28 -11.92 18.57
CA ILE A 288 -5.20 -13.38 18.40
C ILE A 288 -3.79 -13.86 18.70
N ASN A 289 -3.66 -15.13 19.09
CA ASN A 289 -2.34 -15.78 19.13
C ASN A 289 -1.96 -16.36 17.76
N THR A 290 -0.75 -16.92 17.65
CA THR A 290 -0.23 -17.52 16.41
C THR A 290 -0.98 -18.78 15.94
N LYS A 291 -1.93 -19.30 16.73
CA LYS A 291 -2.83 -20.40 16.36
C LYS A 291 -4.22 -19.91 15.95
N GLY A 292 -4.42 -18.60 15.83
CA GLY A 292 -5.72 -18.01 15.47
C GLY A 292 -6.74 -17.97 16.61
N LYS A 293 -6.36 -18.35 17.84
CA LYS A 293 -7.27 -18.26 18.99
C LYS A 293 -7.34 -16.81 19.47
N THR A 294 -8.55 -16.30 19.64
CA THR A 294 -8.78 -14.97 20.21
C THR A 294 -8.35 -14.91 21.68
N VAL A 295 -7.60 -13.86 22.01
CA VAL A 295 -7.16 -13.50 23.37
C VAL A 295 -8.03 -12.39 23.93
N SER A 296 -8.33 -11.35 23.14
CA SER A 296 -9.21 -10.24 23.53
C SER A 296 -9.90 -9.63 22.32
N LYS A 297 -11.07 -9.01 22.55
CA LYS A 297 -11.83 -8.27 21.55
C LYS A 297 -12.31 -6.95 22.13
N LYS A 298 -12.29 -5.91 21.31
CA LYS A 298 -12.95 -4.64 21.62
C LYS A 298 -13.69 -4.15 20.38
N TYR A 299 -14.97 -3.89 20.53
CA TYR A 299 -15.83 -3.29 19.51
C TYR A 299 -16.02 -1.82 19.86
N ASN A 300 -15.79 -0.94 18.88
CA ASN A 300 -16.06 0.49 18.97
C ASN A 300 -17.11 0.84 17.92
N SER A 301 -18.34 1.15 18.36
CA SER A 301 -19.46 1.34 17.44
C SER A 301 -19.48 2.73 16.82
N TRP A 302 -20.01 2.86 15.61
CA TRP A 302 -20.19 4.15 14.96
C TRP A 302 -21.11 5.05 15.77
N GLU A 303 -22.26 4.52 16.19
CA GLU A 303 -23.33 5.27 16.84
C GLU A 303 -23.01 5.67 18.29
N MET A 304 -22.22 4.88 19.02
CA MET A 304 -21.94 5.17 20.43
C MET A 304 -20.52 5.68 20.67
N ASP A 305 -19.51 5.09 20.05
CA ASP A 305 -18.12 5.39 20.38
C ASP A 305 -17.56 6.46 19.45
N PHE A 306 -17.68 6.28 18.14
CA PHE A 306 -17.21 7.28 17.18
C PHE A 306 -18.05 8.56 17.19
N ALA A 307 -19.36 8.47 17.40
CA ALA A 307 -20.25 9.65 17.47
C ALA A 307 -19.88 10.65 18.57
N LYS A 308 -19.11 10.23 19.59
CA LYS A 308 -18.58 11.13 20.63
C LYS A 308 -17.47 12.05 20.12
N HIS A 309 -16.82 11.68 19.02
CA HIS A 309 -15.60 12.34 18.52
C HIS A 309 -15.71 12.79 17.06
N LEU A 310 -16.61 12.21 16.28
CA LEU A 310 -16.86 12.54 14.87
C LEU A 310 -18.37 12.71 14.64
N PRO A 311 -18.79 13.58 13.70
CA PRO A 311 -20.18 13.69 13.27
C PRO A 311 -20.56 12.50 12.38
N VAL A 312 -20.56 11.29 12.95
CA VAL A 312 -20.84 10.03 12.25
C VAL A 312 -22.26 9.57 12.54
N ASN A 313 -22.92 8.99 11.54
CA ASN A 313 -24.21 8.33 11.73
C ASN A 313 -24.06 6.82 11.97
N SER A 314 -25.17 6.15 12.31
CA SER A 314 -25.20 4.70 12.57
C SER A 314 -24.76 3.81 11.40
N LYS A 315 -24.67 4.35 10.18
CA LYS A 315 -24.19 3.65 8.98
C LYS A 315 -22.67 3.83 8.75
N GLY A 316 -21.96 4.45 9.69
CA GLY A 316 -20.53 4.74 9.60
C GLY A 316 -20.18 5.86 8.62
N LYS A 317 -21.14 6.70 8.23
CA LYS A 317 -20.89 7.86 7.38
C LYS A 317 -20.69 9.11 8.24
N VAL A 318 -19.51 9.70 8.13
CA VAL A 318 -19.10 10.95 8.75
C VAL A 318 -19.51 12.13 7.86
N ASP A 319 -20.07 13.18 8.44
CA ASP A 319 -20.49 14.37 7.70
C ASP A 319 -19.31 15.03 6.96
N ASN A 320 -19.54 15.44 5.71
CA ASN A 320 -18.59 16.00 4.74
C ASN A 320 -17.42 15.08 4.32
N LEU A 321 -17.00 14.16 5.19
CA LEU A 321 -15.91 13.23 4.98
C LEU A 321 -16.36 11.99 4.17
N GLY A 322 -17.53 11.43 4.48
CA GLY A 322 -18.01 10.18 3.90
C GLY A 322 -17.73 8.97 4.78
N TYR A 323 -17.26 7.89 4.18
CA TYR A 323 -16.83 6.68 4.90
C TYR A 323 -15.32 6.74 5.15
N LEU A 324 -14.85 5.96 6.12
CA LEU A 324 -13.44 5.89 6.50
C LEU A 324 -12.79 4.63 5.96
N PHE A 325 -11.61 4.78 5.36
CA PHE A 325 -10.71 3.66 5.08
C PHE A 325 -9.48 3.75 6.00
N VAL A 326 -9.09 2.63 6.62
CA VAL A 326 -7.96 2.58 7.57
C VAL A 326 -6.67 2.19 6.84
N HIS A 327 -5.68 3.07 6.91
CA HIS A 327 -4.38 2.90 6.27
C HIS A 327 -3.32 2.27 7.18
N LYS A 328 -3.29 2.66 8.45
CA LYS A 328 -2.18 2.29 9.35
C LYS A 328 -2.60 2.26 10.80
N MET A 329 -2.06 1.27 11.52
CA MET A 329 -2.04 1.21 12.98
C MET A 329 -0.62 1.52 13.50
N ILE A 330 -0.54 2.31 14.56
CA ILE A 330 0.71 2.75 15.19
C ILE A 330 0.56 2.55 16.71
N LYS A 331 1.15 1.47 17.23
CA LYS A 331 1.17 1.19 18.68
C LYS A 331 2.36 1.89 19.31
N LYS A 332 2.11 2.68 20.35
CA LYS A 332 3.11 3.39 21.14
C LYS A 332 3.63 2.57 22.33
N PRO A 333 4.77 2.94 22.92
CA PRO A 333 5.34 2.27 24.10
C PRO A 333 4.45 2.39 25.34
N ASP A 334 3.71 3.50 25.46
CA ASP A 334 2.74 3.77 26.53
C ASP A 334 1.45 2.96 26.40
N GLY A 335 1.35 2.08 25.41
CA GLY A 335 0.16 1.26 25.17
C GLY A 335 -0.93 1.96 24.35
N LYS A 336 -0.83 3.26 24.05
CA LYS A 336 -1.78 3.92 23.16
C LYS A 336 -1.67 3.39 21.74
N LEU A 337 -2.79 3.43 21.03
CA LEU A 337 -2.86 3.05 19.62
C LEU A 337 -3.37 4.24 18.81
N PHE A 338 -2.57 4.69 17.84
CA PHE A 338 -2.99 5.64 16.83
C PHE A 338 -3.39 4.91 15.56
N VAL A 339 -4.48 5.35 14.95
CA VAL A 339 -5.00 4.78 13.70
C VAL A 339 -5.17 5.89 12.69
N VAL A 340 -4.58 5.68 11.52
CA VAL A 340 -4.63 6.61 10.40
C VAL A 340 -5.72 6.14 9.44
N GLY A 341 -6.71 7.00 9.21
CA GLY A 341 -7.73 6.80 8.20
C GLY A 341 -7.79 7.92 7.18
N GLU A 342 -8.44 7.65 6.06
CA GLU A 342 -8.75 8.62 5.01
C GLU A 342 -10.22 8.52 4.62
N GLY A 343 -10.86 9.66 4.45
CA GLY A 343 -12.25 9.74 4.05
C GLY A 343 -12.46 9.48 2.56
N TYR A 344 -13.62 8.91 2.21
CA TYR A 344 -14.05 8.79 0.82
C TYR A 344 -15.57 8.82 0.69
N ARG A 345 -16.08 9.40 -0.41
CA ARG A 345 -17.52 9.46 -0.68
C ARG A 345 -17.87 9.52 -2.16
N ARG A 346 -19.10 9.12 -2.47
CA ARG A 346 -19.72 9.41 -3.76
C ARG A 346 -20.07 10.90 -3.85
N GLN A 347 -19.83 11.48 -5.01
CA GLN A 347 -20.22 12.84 -5.38
C GLN A 347 -20.81 12.83 -6.79
N VAL A 348 -21.77 13.71 -7.08
CA VAL A 348 -22.32 13.87 -8.44
C VAL A 348 -21.22 14.28 -9.43
N SER A 349 -21.22 13.66 -10.62
CA SER A 349 -20.29 13.93 -11.71
C SER A 349 -20.99 14.68 -12.84
N ALA A 350 -20.87 16.01 -12.89
CA ALA A 350 -21.47 16.82 -13.96
C ALA A 350 -20.97 16.43 -15.35
N GLY A 351 -19.66 16.16 -15.49
CA GLY A 351 -19.07 15.65 -16.73
C GLY A 351 -19.58 14.24 -17.08
N GLY A 352 -19.75 13.39 -16.06
CA GLY A 352 -20.33 12.06 -16.23
C GLY A 352 -21.78 12.09 -16.73
N ILE A 353 -22.61 12.98 -16.18
CA ILE A 353 -23.99 13.20 -16.64
C ILE A 353 -24.01 13.68 -18.09
N ALA A 354 -23.19 14.68 -18.44
CA ALA A 354 -23.11 15.19 -19.81
C ALA A 354 -22.66 14.11 -20.82
N LEU A 355 -21.65 13.31 -20.47
CA LEU A 355 -21.18 12.21 -21.32
C LEU A 355 -22.23 11.11 -21.49
N ASN A 356 -23.00 10.78 -20.44
CA ASN A 356 -24.10 9.82 -20.54
C ASN A 356 -25.26 10.37 -21.40
N ALA A 357 -25.60 11.65 -21.28
CA ALA A 357 -26.60 12.28 -22.13
C ALA A 357 -26.19 12.27 -23.61
N LEU A 358 -24.91 12.52 -23.92
CA LEU A 358 -24.38 12.41 -25.29
C LEU A 358 -24.36 10.96 -25.80
N ALA A 359 -24.12 9.99 -24.92
CA ALA A 359 -24.14 8.57 -25.29
C ALA A 359 -25.55 8.10 -25.69
N LEU A 360 -26.61 8.60 -25.03
CA LEU A 360 -28.00 8.37 -25.43
C LEU A 360 -28.31 8.88 -26.86
N ALA A 361 -27.51 9.82 -27.38
CA ALA A 361 -27.60 10.33 -28.75
C ALA A 361 -26.76 9.52 -29.77
N GLY A 362 -26.28 8.32 -29.41
CA GLY A 362 -25.59 7.38 -30.33
C GLY A 362 -24.12 7.11 -30.00
N GLY A 363 -23.59 7.63 -28.89
CA GLY A 363 -22.22 7.35 -28.42
C GLY A 363 -22.14 6.17 -27.44
N ARG A 364 -20.95 5.59 -27.25
CA ARG A 364 -20.67 4.64 -26.16
C ARG A 364 -19.84 5.35 -25.07
N THR A 365 -20.22 5.24 -23.81
CA THR A 365 -19.48 5.80 -22.66
C THR A 365 -19.39 4.79 -21.51
N ASN A 366 -18.33 4.90 -20.70
CA ASN A 366 -18.15 4.16 -19.45
C ASN A 366 -18.05 5.11 -18.23
N ALA A 367 -18.38 6.39 -18.43
CA ALA A 367 -18.37 7.39 -17.36
C ALA A 367 -19.56 7.16 -16.40
N GLY A 368 -19.32 7.24 -15.09
CA GLY A 368 -20.37 7.19 -14.09
C GLY A 368 -21.11 8.52 -13.97
N VAL A 369 -22.38 8.50 -13.57
CA VAL A 369 -23.14 9.73 -13.23
C VAL A 369 -22.72 10.28 -11.87
N THR A 370 -22.13 9.44 -11.02
CA THR A 370 -21.35 9.83 -9.85
C THR A 370 -19.86 9.65 -10.09
N LYS A 371 -19.06 10.11 -9.14
CA LYS A 371 -17.63 9.85 -9.01
C LYS A 371 -17.32 9.58 -7.54
N ILE A 372 -16.22 8.89 -7.27
CA ILE A 372 -15.67 8.75 -5.94
C ILE A 372 -14.62 9.83 -5.73
N VAL A 373 -14.74 10.54 -4.62
CA VAL A 373 -13.71 11.46 -4.14
C VAL A 373 -13.11 10.94 -2.84
N VAL A 374 -11.80 11.04 -2.73
CA VAL A 374 -11.10 10.94 -1.45
C VAL A 374 -11.08 12.32 -0.79
N THR A 375 -11.26 12.34 0.52
CA THR A 375 -11.48 13.52 1.36
C THR A 375 -10.44 13.54 2.49
N ASP A 376 -10.71 14.23 3.58
CA ASP A 376 -9.74 14.54 4.63
C ASP A 376 -9.09 13.31 5.29
N MET A 377 -7.90 13.53 5.88
CA MET A 377 -7.24 12.53 6.72
C MET A 377 -7.86 12.54 8.11
N VAL A 378 -7.94 11.38 8.75
CA VAL A 378 -8.44 11.24 10.12
C VAL A 378 -7.42 10.50 10.98
N MET A 379 -7.07 11.10 12.12
CA MET A 379 -6.26 10.49 13.15
C MET A 379 -7.13 10.08 14.32
N MET A 380 -7.15 8.80 14.66
CA MET A 380 -7.90 8.26 15.80
C MET A 380 -6.93 7.81 16.89
N GLU A 381 -7.22 8.16 18.14
CA GLU A 381 -6.43 7.76 19.32
C GLU A 381 -7.27 6.80 20.17
N PHE A 382 -6.70 5.63 20.45
CA PHE A 382 -7.26 4.61 21.32
C PHE A 382 -6.37 4.43 22.56
N ASP A 383 -6.99 4.15 23.71
CA ASP A 383 -6.26 3.80 24.92
C ASP A 383 -5.66 2.38 24.87
N ASP A 384 -4.97 2.00 25.94
CA ASP A 384 -4.37 0.68 26.15
C ASP A 384 -5.39 -0.47 26.20
N LYS A 385 -6.67 -0.14 26.39
CA LYS A 385 -7.82 -1.05 26.36
C LYS A 385 -8.63 -0.95 25.08
N TYR A 386 -8.09 -0.28 24.05
CA TYR A 386 -8.69 -0.12 22.74
C TYR A 386 -10.02 0.67 22.71
N ASN A 387 -10.29 1.49 23.73
CA ASN A 387 -11.40 2.45 23.67
C ASN A 387 -10.96 3.68 22.89
N LEU A 388 -11.78 4.12 21.95
CA LEU A 388 -11.58 5.40 21.26
C LEU A 388 -11.62 6.56 22.28
N LYS A 389 -10.62 7.44 22.23
CA LYS A 389 -10.48 8.62 23.11
C LYS A 389 -10.54 9.93 22.35
N ASN A 390 -10.11 9.93 21.10
CA ASN A 390 -10.11 11.11 20.26
C ASN A 390 -10.13 10.73 18.79
N ALA A 391 -10.69 11.60 17.97
CA ALA A 391 -10.58 11.55 16.52
C ALA A 391 -10.45 12.97 15.98
N SER A 392 -9.42 13.23 15.17
CA SER A 392 -9.12 14.55 14.62
C SER A 392 -9.08 14.49 13.11
N ILE A 393 -9.78 15.43 12.47
CA ILE A 393 -9.83 15.58 11.01
C ILE A 393 -8.75 16.57 10.59
N TYR A 394 -8.02 16.25 9.53
CA TYR A 394 -7.00 17.10 8.91
C TYR A 394 -7.37 17.36 7.45
N ASP A 395 -7.74 18.60 7.18
CA ASP A 395 -8.30 19.03 5.91
C ASP A 395 -7.38 18.73 4.71
N LYS A 396 -8.01 18.28 3.62
CA LYS A 396 -7.38 18.01 2.32
C LYS A 396 -8.28 18.54 1.20
N THR A 397 -7.71 18.81 0.03
CA THR A 397 -8.53 18.99 -1.18
C THR A 397 -9.23 17.68 -1.56
N ASN A 398 -10.52 17.75 -1.85
CA ASN A 398 -11.23 16.58 -2.39
C ASN A 398 -10.69 16.21 -3.79
N ASN A 399 -10.08 15.03 -3.89
CA ASN A 399 -9.51 14.54 -5.15
C ASN A 399 -10.40 13.44 -5.75
N THR A 400 -10.60 13.49 -7.06
CA THR A 400 -11.37 12.45 -7.75
C THR A 400 -10.51 11.20 -7.87
N ALA A 401 -10.97 10.12 -7.25
CA ALA A 401 -10.26 8.85 -7.16
C ALA A 401 -10.77 7.83 -8.20
N GLU A 402 -12.05 7.93 -8.60
CA GLU A 402 -12.71 7.11 -9.61
C GLU A 402 -13.89 7.90 -10.22
N ALA A 403 -14.10 7.80 -11.53
CA ALA A 403 -15.20 8.46 -12.26
C ALA A 403 -15.89 7.55 -13.30
N THR A 404 -15.58 6.25 -13.32
CA THR A 404 -16.27 5.25 -14.16
C THR A 404 -17.58 4.77 -13.53
N ALA A 405 -18.37 4.01 -14.29
CA ALA A 405 -19.62 3.41 -13.82
C ALA A 405 -19.47 2.56 -12.53
N ILE A 406 -18.26 2.16 -12.14
CA ILE A 406 -17.96 1.50 -10.86
C ILE A 406 -18.49 2.31 -9.67
N SER A 407 -18.42 3.64 -9.74
CA SER A 407 -18.87 4.52 -8.65
C SER A 407 -20.37 4.44 -8.37
N ASP A 408 -21.18 4.11 -9.38
CA ASP A 408 -22.64 4.15 -9.32
C ASP A 408 -23.24 2.87 -8.70
N TYR A 409 -22.63 1.70 -8.95
CA TYR A 409 -23.27 0.41 -8.68
C TYR A 409 -22.64 -0.40 -7.53
N ASN A 410 -21.40 -0.10 -7.14
CA ASN A 410 -20.72 -0.84 -6.07
C ASN A 410 -21.07 -0.30 -4.70
N SER A 411 -21.00 -1.13 -3.64
CA SER A 411 -21.12 -0.67 -2.26
C SER A 411 -19.89 0.12 -1.81
N GLN A 412 -20.03 0.87 -0.72
CA GLN A 412 -18.96 1.65 -0.10
C GLN A 412 -17.77 0.78 0.33
N HIS A 413 -18.00 -0.45 0.80
CA HIS A 413 -16.91 -1.36 1.14
C HIS A 413 -16.19 -1.86 -0.13
N ALA A 414 -16.93 -2.26 -1.16
CA ALA A 414 -16.35 -2.65 -2.45
C ALA A 414 -15.55 -1.52 -3.10
N ILE A 415 -16.03 -0.28 -2.99
CA ILE A 415 -15.32 0.91 -3.45
C ILE A 415 -14.01 1.08 -2.69
N ALA A 416 -13.99 0.96 -1.36
CA ALA A 416 -12.77 1.12 -0.58
C ALA A 416 -11.69 0.10 -0.98
N LEU A 417 -12.08 -1.17 -1.14
CA LEU A 417 -11.17 -2.22 -1.62
C LEU A 417 -10.64 -1.91 -3.02
N TYR A 418 -11.51 -1.40 -3.91
CA TYR A 418 -11.09 -0.98 -5.24
C TYR A 418 -10.10 0.18 -5.19
N LEU A 419 -10.40 1.25 -4.45
CA LEU A 419 -9.50 2.41 -4.30
C LEU A 419 -8.14 2.01 -3.70
N LYS A 420 -8.13 1.10 -2.72
CA LYS A 420 -6.91 0.55 -2.14
C LYS A 420 -6.10 -0.21 -3.19
N MET A 421 -6.76 -1.09 -3.94
CA MET A 421 -6.14 -1.87 -5.01
C MET A 421 -5.52 -0.94 -6.06
N THR A 422 -6.25 0.08 -6.52
CA THR A 422 -5.74 1.01 -7.55
C THR A 422 -4.72 2.03 -7.02
N GLY A 423 -4.53 2.13 -5.71
CA GLY A 423 -3.67 3.14 -5.08
C GLY A 423 -4.23 4.55 -5.24
N SER A 424 -5.55 4.71 -5.23
CA SER A 424 -6.23 6.00 -5.45
C SER A 424 -6.45 6.83 -4.18
N PHE A 425 -6.00 6.32 -3.03
CA PHE A 425 -5.94 7.09 -1.78
C PHE A 425 -4.73 8.02 -1.78
N ASP A 426 -4.83 9.12 -1.05
CA ASP A 426 -3.78 10.14 -1.00
C ASP A 426 -2.75 9.87 0.11
N TYR A 427 -3.04 8.98 1.08
CA TYR A 427 -2.05 8.46 2.02
C TYR A 427 -0.86 7.81 1.28
N GLU A 428 0.36 8.25 1.61
CA GLU A 428 1.59 7.76 1.00
C GLU A 428 2.30 6.78 1.95
N PHE A 429 2.68 7.25 3.14
CA PHE A 429 3.42 6.45 4.11
C PHE A 429 3.38 7.06 5.52
N THR A 430 3.82 6.27 6.51
CA THR A 430 4.10 6.73 7.87
C THR A 430 5.57 6.48 8.17
N THR A 431 6.27 7.49 8.69
CA THR A 431 7.62 7.36 9.24
C THR A 431 7.57 7.44 10.76
N SER A 432 8.39 6.68 11.46
CA SER A 432 8.45 6.71 12.92
C SER A 432 9.86 6.46 13.44
N GLU A 433 10.09 6.82 14.70
CA GLU A 433 11.19 6.27 15.49
C GLU A 433 10.95 4.78 15.77
N ASP A 434 12.00 4.06 16.17
CA ASP A 434 11.96 2.60 16.38
C ASP A 434 10.83 2.13 17.32
N ASP A 435 10.52 2.93 18.34
CA ASP A 435 9.50 2.65 19.35
C ASP A 435 8.14 3.31 19.04
N ASN A 436 8.02 4.03 17.92
CA ASN A 436 6.87 4.85 17.55
C ASN A 436 6.50 5.95 18.56
N SER A 437 7.42 6.37 19.45
CA SER A 437 7.17 7.49 20.37
C SER A 437 6.87 8.79 19.61
N ASN A 438 7.57 9.00 18.50
CA ASN A 438 7.35 10.03 17.50
C ASN A 438 7.06 9.40 16.12
N PHE A 439 6.13 9.99 15.38
CA PHE A 439 5.82 9.55 14.02
C PHE A 439 5.28 10.71 13.16
N ALA A 440 5.34 10.55 11.85
CA ALA A 440 4.73 11.44 10.88
C ALA A 440 3.93 10.62 9.87
N VAL A 441 2.68 11.02 9.66
CA VAL A 441 1.82 10.51 8.60
C VAL A 441 1.92 11.45 7.42
N CYS A 442 2.25 10.91 6.26
CA CYS A 442 2.50 11.69 5.07
C CYS A 442 1.53 11.33 3.94
N PHE A 443 1.05 12.35 3.23
CA PHE A 443 0.07 12.21 2.16
C PHE A 443 0.26 13.26 1.07
N SER A 444 -0.10 12.90 -0.15
CA SER A 444 -0.11 13.82 -1.29
C SER A 444 -1.45 14.57 -1.35
N ASP A 445 -1.47 15.79 -1.88
CA ASP A 445 -2.73 16.47 -2.21
C ASP A 445 -2.60 17.28 -3.49
N TYR A 446 -3.67 17.45 -4.24
CA TYR A 446 -3.73 18.32 -5.40
C TYR A 446 -4.56 19.57 -5.09
N VAL A 447 -3.86 20.63 -4.67
CA VAL A 447 -4.47 21.91 -4.32
C VAL A 447 -4.96 22.64 -5.56
N ARG A 448 -6.16 23.23 -5.48
CA ARG A 448 -6.82 23.99 -6.57
C ARG A 448 -7.25 25.38 -6.11
N SER A 449 -6.35 26.08 -5.42
CA SER A 449 -6.59 27.43 -4.91
C SER A 449 -6.17 28.49 -5.94
N LYS A 450 -6.50 29.76 -5.67
CA LYS A 450 -6.01 30.89 -6.49
C LYS A 450 -4.50 31.11 -6.34
N GLU A 451 -3.95 30.82 -5.16
CA GLU A 451 -2.55 31.06 -4.80
C GLU A 451 -1.63 29.95 -5.34
N TYR A 452 -2.08 28.70 -5.23
CA TYR A 452 -1.37 27.54 -5.74
C TYR A 452 -2.33 26.52 -6.37
N LYS A 453 -1.90 26.01 -7.54
CA LYS A 453 -2.53 24.91 -8.24
C LYS A 453 -1.48 23.87 -8.60
N GLY A 454 -1.54 22.70 -7.96
CA GLY A 454 -0.59 21.62 -8.22
C GLY A 454 -0.51 20.60 -7.08
N LYS A 455 0.38 19.61 -7.26
CA LYS A 455 0.65 18.59 -6.24
C LYS A 455 1.35 19.25 -5.05
N THR A 456 0.97 18.85 -3.85
CA THR A 456 1.60 19.17 -2.58
C THR A 456 1.89 17.86 -1.87
N PHE A 457 2.84 17.90 -0.96
CA PHE A 457 3.08 16.81 -0.05
C PHE A 457 2.98 17.34 1.37
N ASN A 458 2.18 16.66 2.18
CA ASN A 458 1.76 17.12 3.50
C ASN A 458 2.20 16.09 4.54
N SER A 459 2.43 16.56 5.76
CA SER A 459 2.66 15.69 6.91
C SER A 459 1.82 16.10 8.12
N ILE A 460 1.44 15.11 8.91
CA ILE A 460 0.84 15.23 10.25
C ILE A 460 1.81 14.55 11.21
N ARG A 461 2.61 15.34 11.93
CA ARG A 461 3.68 14.88 12.82
C ARG A 461 3.22 14.90 14.27
N TYR A 462 3.32 13.77 14.94
CA TYR A 462 3.15 13.65 16.39
C TYR A 462 4.51 13.73 17.09
N ASN A 463 4.67 14.66 18.02
CA ASN A 463 5.92 14.92 18.74
C ASN A 463 5.92 14.38 20.20
N GLY A 464 5.11 13.35 20.47
CA GLY A 464 4.91 12.82 21.81
C GLY A 464 3.84 13.53 22.65
N GLN A 465 3.43 14.75 22.24
CA GLN A 465 2.42 15.53 22.96
C GLN A 465 1.27 15.98 22.07
N LYS A 466 1.58 16.55 20.90
CA LYS A 466 0.60 17.13 19.99
C LYS A 466 0.93 16.82 18.54
N PHE A 467 -0.06 17.03 17.69
CA PHE A 467 0.13 17.02 16.25
C PHE A 467 0.54 18.40 15.72
N VAL A 468 1.43 18.41 14.75
CA VAL A 468 1.84 19.57 13.96
C VAL A 468 1.77 19.18 12.50
N THR A 469 1.30 20.09 11.65
CA THR A 469 1.23 19.86 10.20
C THR A 469 2.29 20.66 9.47
N ASP A 470 2.76 20.12 8.35
CA ASP A 470 3.65 20.81 7.41
C ASP A 470 3.31 20.42 5.96
N LYS A 471 3.71 21.27 5.02
CA LYS A 471 3.37 21.15 3.59
C LYS A 471 4.48 21.71 2.70
N ILE A 472 4.84 20.96 1.68
CA ILE A 472 5.71 21.41 0.58
C ILE A 472 4.94 21.45 -0.76
N GLU A 473 5.22 22.46 -1.58
CA GLU A 473 4.68 22.57 -2.93
C GLU A 473 5.55 21.79 -3.92
N LEU A 474 4.96 20.85 -4.65
CA LEU A 474 5.66 20.01 -5.63
C LEU A 474 5.51 20.57 -7.06
N LYS A 475 5.98 21.80 -7.28
CA LYS A 475 6.02 22.41 -8.62
C LYS A 475 7.11 21.74 -9.45
N SER A 476 6.72 21.10 -10.56
CA SER A 476 7.68 20.49 -11.49
C SER A 476 7.13 20.34 -12.90
N ASN A 477 8.05 20.32 -13.87
CA ASN A 477 7.80 19.96 -15.26
C ASN A 477 8.08 18.47 -15.54
N ALA A 478 8.32 17.66 -14.50
CA ALA A 478 8.52 16.23 -14.62
C ALA A 478 7.28 15.55 -15.24
N SER A 479 7.53 14.46 -15.98
CA SER A 479 6.47 13.63 -16.56
C SER A 479 5.76 12.79 -15.50
N SER A 480 6.49 12.39 -14.46
CA SER A 480 5.95 11.77 -13.25
C SER A 480 6.85 12.08 -12.06
N MET A 481 6.29 12.00 -10.85
CA MET A 481 6.99 12.29 -9.61
C MET A 481 6.50 11.37 -8.49
N LYS A 482 7.41 10.92 -7.64
CA LYS A 482 7.09 10.17 -6.42
C LYS A 482 7.88 10.70 -5.23
N VAL A 483 7.23 10.72 -4.07
CA VAL A 483 7.87 11.10 -2.81
C VAL A 483 8.14 9.84 -2.00
N PHE A 484 9.34 9.74 -1.46
CA PHE A 484 9.78 8.66 -0.59
C PHE A 484 10.11 9.21 0.79
N PRO A 485 10.02 8.36 1.84
CA PRO A 485 10.62 8.67 3.13
C PRO A 485 12.09 9.09 2.98
N ALA A 486 12.56 10.04 3.78
CA ALA A 486 13.98 10.32 3.95
C ALA A 486 14.34 10.43 5.44
N LYS A 487 15.57 10.88 5.74
CA LYS A 487 16.01 11.11 7.12
C LYS A 487 14.97 11.93 7.87
N ALA A 488 14.88 11.73 9.20
CA ALA A 488 13.89 12.39 10.04
C ALA A 488 13.79 13.90 9.74
N GLY A 489 12.55 14.38 9.52
CA GLY A 489 12.29 15.76 9.10
C GLY A 489 12.61 16.06 7.63
N SER A 490 12.69 15.04 6.78
CA SER A 490 12.90 15.20 5.34
C SER A 490 12.19 14.14 4.51
N VAL A 491 12.02 14.42 3.23
CA VAL A 491 11.53 13.51 2.20
C VAL A 491 12.44 13.50 0.99
N LEU A 492 12.45 12.39 0.25
CA LEU A 492 13.12 12.30 -1.04
C LEU A 492 12.08 12.48 -2.14
N ILE A 493 12.36 13.36 -3.10
CA ILE A 493 11.52 13.57 -4.27
C ILE A 493 12.26 13.02 -5.48
N LEU A 494 11.63 12.08 -6.17
CA LEU A 494 12.09 11.47 -7.40
C LEU A 494 11.26 11.99 -8.57
N GLU A 495 11.91 12.55 -9.57
CA GLU A 495 11.29 13.19 -10.72
C GLU A 495 11.77 12.56 -12.02
N TYR A 496 10.86 12.03 -12.84
CA TYR A 496 11.19 11.45 -14.14
C TYR A 496 10.81 12.39 -15.29
N PHE A 497 11.78 12.73 -16.12
CA PHE A 497 11.61 13.61 -17.28
C PHE A 497 11.69 12.79 -18.57
N LYS A 498 10.56 12.22 -19.00
CA LYS A 498 10.49 11.29 -20.16
C LYS A 498 11.10 11.85 -21.44
N LYS A 499 10.87 13.13 -21.75
CA LYS A 499 11.42 13.78 -22.95
C LYS A 499 12.93 13.99 -22.88
N ALA A 500 13.44 14.34 -21.70
CA ALA A 500 14.87 14.55 -21.45
C ALA A 500 15.61 13.25 -21.14
N LYS A 501 14.90 12.12 -20.99
CA LYS A 501 15.46 10.81 -20.61
C LYS A 501 16.34 10.88 -19.36
N LYS A 502 15.84 11.54 -18.31
CA LYS A 502 16.56 11.68 -17.05
C LYS A 502 15.67 11.49 -15.83
N ILE A 503 16.28 11.07 -14.73
CA ILE A 503 15.69 11.07 -13.39
C ILE A 503 16.47 12.04 -12.51
N GLU A 504 15.76 12.86 -11.74
CA GLU A 504 16.35 13.68 -10.68
C GLU A 504 15.86 13.22 -9.31
N PHE A 505 16.77 13.27 -8.34
CA PHE A 505 16.53 13.01 -6.93
C PHE A 505 16.87 14.26 -6.16
N ARG A 506 15.99 14.71 -5.26
CA ARG A 506 16.27 15.79 -4.31
C ARG A 506 15.72 15.49 -2.94
N VAL A 507 16.49 15.73 -1.90
CA VAL A 507 16.01 15.64 -0.51
C VAL A 507 15.43 16.98 -0.10
N GLU A 508 14.23 17.02 0.47
CA GLU A 508 13.60 18.23 1.01
C GLU A 508 13.25 18.10 2.46
N ARG A 509 13.40 19.19 3.22
CA ARG A 509 12.95 19.22 4.60
C ARG A 509 11.45 19.32 4.67
N ILE A 510 10.89 18.64 5.66
CA ILE A 510 9.51 18.74 6.10
C ILE A 510 9.57 18.93 7.62
N GLY A 511 9.34 20.14 8.10
CA GLY A 511 9.60 20.47 9.50
C GLY A 511 9.31 21.89 9.92
#